data_AF-A0A958M9W0-F1
#
_entry.id   AF-A0A958M9W0-F1
#
_cell.length_a   1.000
_cell.length_b   1.000
_cell.length_c   1.000
_cell.angle_alpha   90.00
_cell.angle_beta   90.00
_cell.angle_gamma   90.00
#
_symmetry.space_group_name_H-M   'P 1'
#
loop_
_entity.id
_entity.type
_entity.pdbx_description
1 polymer ?
#
loop_
_entity_poly.entity_id
_entity_poly.type
_entity_poly.pdbx_seq_one_letter_code
_entity_poly.pdbx_strand_id
1 'polypeptide(L)'
;MNKQILLLSSFLFFLTSLFSQSTFINEINYIASNPTGAGMEIAGESGENLDGWTLVFYQLDGTVSSVEELENKVIPSQQNGYGTVWYEMDQMTGNEGVALTNPAGMVEQFLAYGLGTISGITATEGPAAGMS
;
A
#
# COMPACT_ATOMS: atom_id res chain seq x y z
N MET A 1 47.96 -20.67 -43.65
CA MET A 1 47.79 -20.18 -42.27
C MET A 1 46.37 -19.66 -42.16
N ASN A 2 45.43 -20.54 -41.79
CA ASN A 2 43.99 -20.28 -41.86
C ASN A 2 43.54 -19.63 -40.55
N LYS A 3 43.14 -18.36 -40.60
CA LYS A 3 42.51 -17.68 -39.47
C LYS A 3 41.01 -17.93 -39.54
N GLN A 4 40.52 -18.90 -38.76
CA GLN A 4 39.09 -18.98 -38.47
C GLN A 4 38.77 -17.86 -37.46
N ILE A 5 37.95 -16.90 -37.88
CA ILE A 5 37.38 -15.88 -37.00
C ILE A 5 36.15 -16.52 -36.35
N LEU A 6 36.26 -16.88 -35.07
CA LEU A 6 35.07 -17.12 -34.24
C LEU A 6 34.46 -15.75 -33.92
N LEU A 7 33.29 -15.44 -34.50
CA LEU A 7 32.43 -14.39 -33.97
C LEU A 7 31.75 -14.93 -32.71
N LEU A 8 32.21 -14.46 -31.55
CA LEU A 8 31.50 -14.67 -30.28
C LEU A 8 30.43 -13.58 -30.17
N SER A 9 29.19 -13.92 -30.51
CA SER A 9 28.03 -13.07 -30.19
C SER A 9 27.84 -13.08 -28.68
N SER A 10 28.27 -12.02 -28.01
CA SER A 10 27.94 -11.79 -26.59
C SER A 10 26.55 -11.18 -26.52
N PHE A 11 25.54 -11.99 -26.23
CA PHE A 11 24.22 -11.50 -25.85
C PHE A 11 24.26 -11.06 -24.38
N LEU A 12 24.41 -9.76 -24.15
CA LEU A 12 24.37 -9.18 -22.81
C LEU A 12 22.91 -9.05 -22.38
N PHE A 13 22.40 -10.04 -21.63
CA PHE A 13 21.10 -9.94 -20.98
C PHE A 13 21.24 -9.00 -19.79
N PHE A 14 20.82 -7.75 -19.93
CA PHE A 14 20.63 -6.88 -18.78
C PHE A 14 19.45 -7.42 -17.97
N LEU A 15 19.73 -7.91 -16.77
CA LEU A 15 18.69 -8.15 -15.77
C LEU A 15 18.21 -6.76 -15.33
N THR A 16 17.19 -6.23 -16.00
CA THR A 16 16.47 -5.08 -15.45
C THR A 16 15.71 -5.61 -14.25
N SER A 17 16.12 -5.20 -13.05
CA SER A 17 15.27 -5.39 -11.88
C SER A 17 14.01 -4.58 -12.14
N LEU A 18 12.93 -5.27 -12.50
CA LEU A 18 11.61 -4.67 -12.49
C LEU A 18 11.33 -4.40 -11.02
N PHE A 19 11.35 -3.13 -10.61
CA PHE A 19 10.80 -2.77 -9.30
C PHE A 19 9.31 -3.07 -9.39
N SER A 20 8.89 -4.15 -8.72
CA SER A 20 7.46 -4.42 -8.49
C SER A 20 6.91 -3.22 -7.71
N GLN A 21 5.72 -2.75 -8.06
CA GLN A 21 5.07 -1.70 -7.29
C GLN A 21 4.77 -2.24 -5.90
N SER A 22 5.22 -1.55 -4.85
CA SER A 22 4.91 -1.94 -3.48
C SER A 22 3.41 -1.93 -3.26
N THR A 23 2.91 -2.85 -2.45
CA THR A 23 1.50 -2.87 -2.03
C THR A 23 1.12 -1.53 -1.39
N PHE A 24 -0.02 -0.99 -1.80
CA PHE A 24 -0.45 0.36 -1.44
C PHE A 24 -1.96 0.46 -1.30
N ILE A 25 -2.43 1.53 -0.66
CA ILE A 25 -3.83 1.92 -0.57
C ILE A 25 -4.23 2.56 -1.89
N ASN A 26 -5.10 1.88 -2.64
CA ASN A 26 -5.58 2.32 -3.95
C ASN A 26 -6.81 3.22 -3.85
N GLU A 27 -7.73 2.91 -2.93
CA GLU A 27 -8.95 3.68 -2.71
C GLU A 27 -9.26 3.79 -1.21
N ILE A 28 -9.79 4.95 -0.80
CA ILE A 28 -10.34 5.18 0.53
C ILE A 28 -11.78 5.67 0.36
N ASN A 29 -12.74 4.89 0.84
CA ASN A 29 -14.12 5.33 1.01
C ASN A 29 -14.43 5.48 2.49
N TYR A 30 -14.09 6.65 3.06
CA TYR A 30 -14.15 6.87 4.51
C TYR A 30 -15.57 7.18 5.03
N ILE A 31 -16.47 7.61 4.14
CA ILE A 31 -17.88 7.81 4.45
C ILE A 31 -18.77 7.28 3.32
N ALA A 32 -19.67 6.36 3.65
CA ALA A 32 -20.56 5.71 2.68
C ALA A 32 -22.02 5.76 3.13
N SER A 33 -22.93 5.84 2.15
CA SER A 33 -24.37 5.86 2.41
C SER A 33 -24.94 4.52 2.87
N ASN A 34 -24.24 3.42 2.58
CA ASN A 34 -24.47 2.08 3.13
C ASN A 34 -23.30 1.69 4.06
N PRO A 35 -23.55 0.94 5.14
CA PRO A 35 -22.48 0.52 6.06
C PRO A 35 -21.39 -0.29 5.35
N THR A 36 -21.77 -1.15 4.41
CA THR A 36 -20.84 -2.02 3.67
C THR A 36 -20.05 -1.30 2.56
N GLY A 37 -20.30 -0.01 2.36
CA GLY A 37 -19.58 0.78 1.36
C GLY A 37 -18.35 1.47 1.90
N ALA A 38 -18.20 1.59 3.22
CA ALA A 38 -17.01 2.20 3.82
C ALA A 38 -15.88 1.17 3.93
N GLY A 39 -14.65 1.64 3.73
CA GLY A 39 -13.50 0.77 3.69
C GLY A 39 -12.35 1.30 2.86
N MET A 40 -11.38 0.43 2.64
CA MET A 40 -10.20 0.71 1.85
C MET A 40 -9.91 -0.41 0.85
N GLU A 41 -9.45 -0.03 -0.32
CA GLU A 41 -8.95 -0.96 -1.32
C GLU A 41 -7.43 -1.01 -1.26
N ILE A 42 -6.88 -2.21 -1.14
CA ILE A 42 -5.43 -2.45 -1.18
C ILE A 42 -5.08 -3.06 -2.54
N ALA A 43 -4.11 -2.46 -3.22
CA ALA A 43 -3.60 -2.94 -4.49
C ALA A 43 -2.14 -3.39 -4.36
N GLY A 44 -1.75 -4.38 -5.16
CA GLY A 44 -0.40 -4.92 -5.13
C GLY A 44 -0.22 -6.07 -6.11
N GLU A 45 0.92 -6.74 -5.99
CA GLU A 45 1.25 -7.91 -6.82
C GLU A 45 0.29 -9.07 -6.52
N SER A 46 -0.17 -9.75 -7.56
CA SER A 46 -1.04 -10.91 -7.40
C SER A 46 -0.31 -12.02 -6.65
N GLY A 47 -1.01 -12.60 -5.66
CA GLY A 47 -0.45 -13.64 -4.81
C GLY A 47 0.19 -13.10 -3.53
N GLU A 48 0.33 -11.77 -3.38
CA GLU A 48 0.73 -11.17 -2.11
C GLU A 48 -0.29 -11.52 -1.03
N ASN A 49 0.17 -12.13 0.07
CA ASN A 49 -0.65 -12.38 1.24
C ASN A 49 -0.58 -11.17 2.16
N LEU A 50 -1.75 -10.63 2.52
CA LEU A 50 -1.84 -9.46 3.37
C LEU A 50 -1.84 -9.78 4.87
N ASP A 51 -1.78 -11.05 5.29
CA ASP A 51 -1.65 -11.40 6.70
C ASP A 51 -0.45 -10.69 7.37
N GLY A 52 -0.71 -10.01 8.49
CA GLY A 52 0.27 -9.24 9.25
C GLY A 52 0.52 -7.82 8.73
N TRP A 53 -0.11 -7.43 7.61
CA TRP A 53 -0.19 -6.02 7.24
C TRP A 53 -1.18 -5.29 8.15
N THR A 54 -0.96 -3.99 8.37
CA THR A 54 -1.88 -3.19 9.19
C THR A 54 -2.17 -1.84 8.57
N LEU A 55 -3.35 -1.31 8.88
CA LEU A 55 -3.71 0.08 8.69
C LEU A 55 -3.70 0.77 10.06
N VAL A 56 -2.75 1.67 10.26
CA VAL A 56 -2.65 2.49 11.46
C VAL A 56 -3.31 3.83 11.16
N PHE A 57 -4.37 4.16 11.88
CA PHE A 57 -5.11 5.40 11.68
C PHE A 57 -4.61 6.50 12.62
N TYR A 58 -4.72 7.73 12.15
CA TYR A 58 -4.24 8.91 12.83
C TYR A 58 -5.32 9.99 12.89
N GLN A 59 -5.34 10.71 14.00
CA GLN A 59 -6.14 11.92 14.15
C GLN A 59 -5.45 13.13 13.49
N LEU A 60 -6.17 14.23 13.36
CA LEU A 60 -5.66 15.50 12.82
C LEU A 60 -4.43 16.04 13.57
N ASP A 61 -4.30 15.77 14.88
CA ASP A 61 -3.15 16.15 15.69
C ASP A 61 -1.93 15.20 15.54
N GLY A 62 -2.07 14.18 14.69
CA GLY A 62 -1.02 13.22 14.37
C GLY A 62 -0.88 12.06 15.35
N THR A 63 -1.73 11.96 16.37
CA THR A 63 -1.73 10.81 17.30
C THR A 63 -2.37 9.57 16.67
N VAL A 64 -1.98 8.38 17.12
CA VAL A 64 -2.58 7.13 16.65
C VAL A 64 -3.96 6.98 17.27
N SER A 65 -4.98 6.80 16.43
CA SER A 65 -6.37 6.60 16.88
C SER A 65 -6.73 5.13 17.04
N SER A 66 -6.31 4.30 16.08
CA SER A 66 -6.68 2.89 15.98
C SER A 66 -5.74 2.15 15.04
N VAL A 67 -5.75 0.82 15.11
CA VAL A 67 -5.01 -0.07 14.23
C VAL A 67 -5.94 -1.17 13.78
N GLU A 68 -6.03 -1.39 12.47
CA GLU A 68 -6.78 -2.47 11.86
C GLU A 68 -5.81 -3.46 11.20
N GLU A 69 -5.92 -4.74 11.54
CA GLU A 69 -5.13 -5.80 10.91
C GLU A 69 -5.78 -6.21 9.59
N LEU A 70 -4.96 -6.27 8.53
CA LEU A 70 -5.37 -6.84 7.26
C LEU A 70 -5.14 -8.35 7.34
N GLU A 71 -6.21 -9.13 7.35
CA GLU A 71 -6.08 -10.58 7.43
C GLU A 71 -6.92 -11.28 6.37
N ASN A 72 -6.55 -12.54 6.10
CA ASN A 72 -7.33 -13.52 5.36
C ASN A 72 -7.61 -13.15 3.90
N LYS A 73 -6.77 -12.31 3.27
CA LYS A 73 -6.88 -12.01 1.85
C LYS A 73 -5.53 -12.07 1.15
N VAL A 74 -5.58 -12.64 -0.04
CA VAL A 74 -4.48 -12.67 -1.00
C VAL A 74 -4.92 -11.86 -2.20
N ILE A 75 -4.04 -11.01 -2.71
CA ILE A 75 -4.37 -10.15 -3.85
C ILE A 75 -4.62 -11.02 -5.10
N PRO A 76 -5.81 -10.97 -5.72
CA PRO A 76 -6.13 -11.78 -6.89
C PRO A 76 -5.42 -11.25 -8.14
N SER A 77 -5.27 -12.11 -9.15
CA SER A 77 -4.79 -11.67 -10.47
C SER A 77 -5.95 -11.08 -11.25
N GLN A 78 -6.02 -9.75 -11.33
CA GLN A 78 -7.04 -9.04 -12.12
C GLN A 78 -6.48 -8.56 -13.46
N GLN A 79 -5.28 -7.97 -13.47
CA GLN A 79 -4.65 -7.47 -14.69
C GLN A 79 -3.12 -7.42 -14.57
N ASN A 80 -2.42 -7.93 -15.59
CA ASN A 80 -0.96 -7.82 -15.74
C ASN A 80 -0.13 -8.27 -14.51
N GLY A 81 -0.61 -9.25 -13.74
CA GLY A 81 0.07 -9.73 -12.53
C GLY A 81 -0.24 -8.93 -11.27
N TYR A 82 -1.21 -8.01 -11.32
CA TYR A 82 -1.66 -7.22 -10.18
C TYR A 82 -3.16 -7.42 -9.93
N GLY A 83 -3.61 -6.97 -8.77
CA GLY A 83 -5.03 -6.79 -8.50
C GLY A 83 -5.28 -6.04 -7.20
N THR A 84 -6.52 -6.10 -6.74
CA THR A 84 -6.99 -5.37 -5.57
C THR A 84 -7.84 -6.24 -4.65
N VAL A 85 -7.90 -5.84 -3.38
CA VAL A 85 -8.79 -6.41 -2.36
C VAL A 85 -9.41 -5.30 -1.54
N TRP A 86 -10.74 -5.34 -1.43
CA TRP A 86 -11.53 -4.44 -0.61
C TRP A 86 -11.61 -4.93 0.83
N TYR A 87 -11.28 -4.09 1.80
CA TYR A 87 -11.55 -4.31 3.22
C TYR A 87 -12.68 -3.38 3.67
N GLU A 88 -13.83 -3.98 3.97
CA GLU A 88 -14.95 -3.29 4.60
C GLU A 88 -14.57 -2.87 6.02
N MET A 89 -14.88 -1.63 6.37
CA MET A 89 -14.57 -1.03 7.67
C MET A 89 -15.74 -0.17 8.13
N ASP A 90 -15.77 0.12 9.43
CA ASP A 90 -16.65 1.15 9.95
C ASP A 90 -16.32 2.53 9.34
N GLN A 91 -17.30 3.42 9.42
CA GLN A 91 -17.16 4.81 8.97
C GLN A 91 -16.03 5.48 9.76
N MET A 92 -15.05 6.07 9.08
CA MET A 92 -13.83 6.60 9.71
C MET A 92 -13.99 8.09 10.07
N THR A 93 -15.12 8.44 10.69
CA THR A 93 -15.41 9.83 11.07
C THR A 93 -14.60 10.22 12.31
N GLY A 94 -13.57 11.03 12.13
CA GLY A 94 -12.66 11.46 13.20
C GLY A 94 -11.22 10.95 13.07
N ASN A 95 -10.90 10.32 11.93
CA ASN A 95 -9.57 9.95 11.53
C ASN A 95 -9.23 10.79 10.28
N GLU A 96 -8.04 11.36 10.23
CA GLU A 96 -7.61 12.27 9.18
C GLU A 96 -6.39 11.77 8.41
N GLY A 97 -5.84 10.62 8.80
CA GLY A 97 -4.90 9.88 7.98
C GLY A 97 -4.71 8.43 8.39
N VAL A 98 -3.95 7.72 7.56
CA VAL A 98 -3.74 6.29 7.65
C VAL A 98 -2.36 5.92 7.12
N ALA A 99 -1.67 5.03 7.81
CA ALA A 99 -0.45 4.39 7.36
C ALA A 99 -0.72 2.92 7.05
N LEU A 100 -0.34 2.47 5.86
CA LEU A 100 -0.24 1.05 5.54
C LEU A 100 1.15 0.56 5.99
N THR A 101 1.19 -0.44 6.86
CA THR A 101 2.45 -1.07 7.28
C THR A 101 2.52 -2.52 6.83
N ASN A 102 3.69 -2.95 6.40
CA ASN A 102 3.95 -4.35 6.10
C ASN A 102 4.18 -5.18 7.40
N PRO A 103 4.30 -6.52 7.31
CA PRO A 103 4.49 -7.38 8.48
C PRO A 103 5.80 -7.16 9.25
N ALA A 104 6.77 -6.46 8.67
CA ALA A 104 7.99 -6.04 9.36
C ALA A 104 7.82 -4.75 10.16
N GLY A 105 6.62 -4.15 10.16
CA GLY A 105 6.30 -2.88 10.80
C GLY A 105 6.82 -1.66 10.04
N MET A 106 7.23 -1.81 8.77
CA MET A 106 7.66 -0.68 7.95
C MET A 106 6.45 -0.04 7.27
N VAL A 107 6.43 1.29 7.22
CA VAL A 107 5.38 2.05 6.52
C VAL A 107 5.64 2.00 5.02
N GLU A 108 4.69 1.46 4.26
CA GLU A 108 4.69 1.42 2.80
C GLU A 108 4.00 2.65 2.20
N GLN A 109 3.04 3.21 2.93
CA GLN A 109 2.35 4.43 2.53
C GLN A 109 1.77 5.15 3.74
N PHE A 110 1.81 6.48 3.74
CA PHE A 110 1.07 7.33 4.67
C PHE A 110 0.24 8.33 3.86
N LEU A 111 -1.05 8.40 4.15
CA LEU A 111 -2.00 9.24 3.43
C LEU A 111 -2.85 10.03 4.41
N ALA A 112 -3.17 11.27 4.04
CA ALA A 112 -4.20 12.05 4.70
C ALA A 112 -5.49 12.05 3.87
N TYR A 113 -6.64 12.06 4.53
CA TYR A 113 -7.95 12.08 3.87
C TYR A 113 -8.95 12.90 4.68
N GLY A 114 -10.06 13.31 4.05
CA GLY A 114 -11.13 14.03 4.74
C GLY A 114 -10.78 15.42 5.28
N LEU A 115 -9.62 15.98 4.93
CA LEU A 115 -9.05 17.18 5.56
C LEU A 115 -9.79 18.50 5.29
N GLY A 116 -10.72 18.54 4.34
CA GLY A 116 -11.40 19.78 3.94
C GLY A 116 -10.41 20.84 3.44
N THR A 117 -10.23 21.93 4.22
CA THR A 117 -9.32 23.04 3.88
C THR A 117 -7.90 22.89 4.45
N ILE A 118 -7.64 21.85 5.25
CA ILE A 118 -6.31 21.57 5.79
C ILE A 118 -5.50 20.79 4.73
N SER A 119 -4.22 21.13 4.58
CA SER A 119 -3.40 20.61 3.47
C SER A 119 -2.67 19.30 3.75
N GLY A 120 -2.62 18.86 5.01
CA GLY A 120 -1.94 17.63 5.40
C GLY A 120 -2.01 17.40 6.90
N ILE A 121 -1.50 16.25 7.32
CA ILE A 121 -1.26 15.92 8.72
C ILE A 121 0.20 15.51 8.88
N THR A 122 0.72 15.54 10.09
CA THR A 122 2.03 14.96 10.39
C THR A 122 1.86 14.00 11.55
N ALA A 123 2.17 12.72 11.35
CA ALA A 123 2.09 11.75 12.43
C ALA A 123 3.13 12.09 13.51
N THR A 124 2.71 12.11 14.77
CA THR A 124 3.54 12.48 15.93
C THR A 124 4.03 11.27 16.72
N GLU A 125 3.39 10.12 16.53
CA GLU A 125 3.74 8.84 17.15
C GLU A 125 3.45 7.67 16.19
N GLY A 126 3.60 6.44 16.67
CA GLY A 126 3.34 5.24 15.87
C GLY A 126 4.36 5.00 14.74
N PRO A 127 4.10 4.02 13.85
CA PRO A 127 5.01 3.64 12.78
C PRO A 127 5.31 4.76 11.78
N ALA A 128 4.38 5.71 11.60
CA ALA A 128 4.55 6.82 10.66
C ALA A 128 5.08 8.10 11.33
N ALA A 129 5.56 8.05 12.57
CA ALA A 129 6.07 9.23 13.28
C ALA A 129 7.05 10.05 12.44
N GLY A 130 6.73 11.33 12.22
CA GLY A 130 7.51 12.27 11.42
C GLY A 130 7.17 12.29 9.92
N MET A 131 6.23 11.48 9.44
CA MET A 131 5.76 11.49 8.05
C MET A 131 4.61 12.48 7.85
N SER A 132 4.51 13.08 6.66
CA SER A 132 3.51 14.08 6.26
C SER A 132 3.13 13.98 4.79
#